data_AF-A0A948AQ93-F1
#
_entry.id   AF-A0A948AQ93-F1
#
_cell.length_a   1.000
_cell.length_b   1.000
_cell.length_c   1.000
_cell.angle_alpha   90.00
_cell.angle_beta   90.00
_cell.angle_gamma   90.00
#
_symmetry.space_group_name_H-M   'P 1'
#
loop_
_entity.id
_entity.type
_entity.pdbx_description
1 polymer ?
#
loop_
_entity_poly.entity_id
_entity_poly.type
_entity_poly.pdbx_seq_one_letter_code
_entity_poly.pdbx_strand_id
1 'polypeptide(L)'
;MYKINLYPEYRDNRKAARARTASTAILFSLLGLEVLMVGALLLSDSLLREQSGSLQTELQQLEQRLASESLDRPELRYALDLLEVRSSRIDWSPKFASLAENIGESLMLAELEGRAYTRQERASLVISGQYKDEQASLASVSGFLDRLRGDVRLKGDFPKITFGNIRSDGKGEFDLLCAPEEVPE
;
A
#
# COMPACT_ATOMS: atom_id res chain seq x y z
N MET A 1 -15.14 64.43 28.64
CA MET A 1 -13.86 64.26 29.37
C MET A 1 -12.94 63.40 28.50
N TYR A 2 -11.98 64.01 27.81
CA TYR A 2 -11.09 63.29 26.89
C TYR A 2 -9.85 62.77 27.63
N LYS A 3 -9.61 61.46 27.58
CA LYS A 3 -8.38 60.84 28.11
C LYS A 3 -7.33 60.82 27.00
N ILE A 4 -6.38 61.75 27.05
CA ILE A 4 -5.22 61.79 26.17
C ILE A 4 -4.17 60.85 26.73
N ASN A 5 -3.74 59.88 25.91
CA ASN A 5 -2.85 58.82 26.34
C ASN A 5 -1.39 59.23 26.03
N LEU A 6 -0.62 59.53 27.07
CA LEU A 6 0.70 60.19 26.96
C LEU A 6 1.84 59.27 26.49
N TYR A 7 1.61 57.96 26.34
CA TYR A 7 2.65 56.99 25.95
C TYR A 7 2.10 55.87 25.04
N PRO A 8 1.88 56.14 23.74
CA PRO A 8 1.40 55.13 22.79
C PRO A 8 2.42 54.00 22.54
N GLU A 9 3.71 54.33 22.44
CA GLU A 9 4.78 53.40 22.07
C GLU A 9 4.95 52.22 23.06
N TYR A 10 4.73 52.46 24.36
CA TYR A 10 4.87 51.42 25.39
C TYR A 10 3.76 50.36 25.31
N ARG A 11 2.58 50.73 24.80
CA ARG A 11 1.46 49.80 24.62
C ARG A 11 1.66 48.92 23.39
N ASP A 12 2.18 49.50 22.31
CA ASP A 12 2.40 48.76 21.06
C ASP A 12 3.58 47.79 21.19
N ASN A 13 4.65 48.17 21.89
CA ASN A 13 5.75 47.26 22.20
C ASN A 13 5.33 46.09 23.10
N ARG A 14 4.45 46.29 24.08
CA ARG A 14 3.92 45.18 24.91
C ARG A 14 2.98 44.25 24.13
N LYS A 15 2.18 44.78 23.20
CA LYS A 15 1.34 43.96 22.32
C LYS A 15 2.19 43.14 21.35
N ALA A 16 3.21 43.76 20.74
CA ALA A 16 4.14 43.09 19.85
C ALA A 16 4.96 42.01 20.57
N ALA A 17 5.45 42.29 21.79
CA ALA A 17 6.16 41.31 22.60
C ALA A 17 5.28 40.10 22.96
N ARG A 18 4.03 40.33 23.37
CA ARG A 18 3.07 39.25 23.69
C ARG A 18 2.69 38.44 22.44
N ALA A 19 2.53 39.08 21.29
CA ALA A 19 2.24 38.40 20.03
C ALA A 19 3.42 37.51 19.58
N ARG A 20 4.66 37.96 19.78
CA ARG A 20 5.86 37.16 19.49
C ARG A 20 5.99 35.96 20.42
N THR A 21 5.75 36.12 21.72
CA THR A 21 5.77 34.99 22.67
C THR A 21 4.62 34.00 22.46
N ALA A 22 3.44 34.48 22.05
CA ALA A 22 2.31 33.62 21.76
C ALA A 22 2.52 32.80 20.47
N SER A 23 3.05 33.43 19.42
CA SER A 23 3.35 32.74 18.15
C SER A 23 4.45 31.69 18.28
N THR A 24 5.52 31.96 19.05
CA THR A 24 6.55 30.95 19.32
C THR A 24 6.00 29.78 20.14
N ALA A 25 5.19 30.05 21.17
CA ALA A 25 4.56 28.99 21.95
C ALA A 25 3.62 28.09 21.11
N ILE A 26 2.85 28.68 20.19
CA ILE A 26 1.99 27.93 19.26
C ILE A 26 2.83 27.05 18.33
N LEU A 27 3.92 27.57 17.75
CA LEU A 27 4.81 26.80 16.89
C LEU A 27 5.45 25.62 17.62
N PHE A 28 5.91 25.81 18.86
CA PHE A 28 6.45 24.72 19.66
C PHE A 28 5.40 23.67 20.01
N SER A 29 4.15 24.09 20.28
CA SER A 29 3.07 23.13 20.55
C SER A 29 2.68 22.30 19.31
N LEU A 30 2.69 22.91 18.12
CA LEU A 30 2.44 22.22 16.86
C LEU A 30 3.55 21.20 16.54
N LEU A 31 4.82 21.63 16.66
CA LEU A 31 5.97 20.74 16.48
C LEU A 31 5.95 19.56 17.48
N GLY A 32 5.64 19.84 18.74
CA GLY A 32 5.52 18.80 19.76
C GLY A 32 4.42 17.78 19.45
N LEU A 33 3.29 18.25 18.92
CA LEU A 33 2.17 17.39 18.54
C LEU A 33 2.51 16.51 17.33
N GLU A 34 3.22 17.03 16.33
CA GLU A 34 3.68 16.22 15.19
C GLU A 34 4.65 15.12 15.60
N VAL A 35 5.63 15.44 16.45
CA VAL A 35 6.59 14.43 16.96
C VAL A 35 5.86 13.34 17.75
N LEU A 36 4.86 13.72 18.56
CA LEU A 36 4.02 12.76 19.29
C LEU A 36 3.21 11.87 18.35
N MET A 37 2.64 12.44 17.27
CA MET A 37 1.86 11.68 16.30
C MET A 37 2.73 10.66 15.56
N VAL A 38 3.91 11.07 15.11
CA VAL A 38 4.88 10.17 14.45
C VAL A 38 5.34 9.07 15.40
N GLY A 39 5.65 9.41 16.66
CA GLY A 39 6.02 8.43 17.68
C GLY A 39 4.91 7.40 17.96
N ALA A 40 3.65 7.86 18.04
CA ALA A 40 2.49 6.98 18.22
C ALA A 40 2.28 6.04 17.03
N LEU A 41 2.45 6.53 15.79
CA LEU A 41 2.35 5.73 14.58
C LEU A 41 3.43 4.64 14.54
N LEU A 42 4.68 4.98 14.86
CA LEU A 42 5.79 4.01 14.88
C LEU A 42 5.57 2.91 15.93
N LEU A 43 5.10 3.28 17.14
CA LEU A 43 4.78 2.31 18.18
C LEU A 43 3.62 1.39 17.77
N SER A 44 2.60 1.95 17.12
CA SER A 44 1.46 1.16 16.62
C SER A 44 1.86 0.15 15.55
N ASP A 45 2.76 0.54 14.63
CA ASP A 45 3.28 -0.36 13.59
C ASP A 45 4.11 -1.51 14.20
N SER A 46 4.94 -1.21 15.20
CA SER A 46 5.70 -2.27 15.90
C SER A 46 4.80 -3.27 16.63
N LEU A 47 3.76 -2.79 17.30
CA LEU A 47 2.79 -3.64 18.01
C LEU A 47 2.00 -4.51 17.04
N LEU A 48 1.59 -3.95 15.90
CA LEU A 48 0.87 -4.69 14.85
C LEU A 48 1.75 -5.75 14.20
N ARG A 49 3.03 -5.45 13.95
CA ARG A 49 3.99 -6.43 13.41
C ARG A 49 4.27 -7.57 14.38
N GLU A 50 4.40 -7.26 15.67
CA GLU A 50 4.65 -8.27 16.70
C GLU A 50 3.45 -9.22 16.86
N GLN A 51 2.23 -8.67 16.89
CA GLN A 51 0.99 -9.47 16.90
C GLN A 51 0.80 -10.28 15.61
N SER A 52 1.16 -9.72 14.46
CA SER A 52 1.08 -10.44 13.19
C SER A 52 2.05 -11.62 13.16
N GLY A 53 3.29 -11.42 13.64
CA GLY A 53 4.30 -12.46 13.72
C GLY A 53 3.91 -13.59 14.68
N SER A 54 3.39 -13.25 15.87
CA SER A 54 2.95 -14.25 16.85
C SER A 54 1.80 -15.11 16.32
N LEU A 55 0.81 -14.50 15.68
CA LEU A 55 -0.31 -15.20 15.04
C LEU A 55 0.17 -16.09 13.88
N GLN A 56 1.14 -15.65 13.10
CA GLN A 56 1.73 -16.47 12.04
C GLN A 56 2.47 -17.70 12.61
N THR A 57 3.21 -17.54 13.70
CA THR A 57 3.88 -18.68 14.36
C THR A 57 2.90 -19.66 14.98
N GLU A 58 1.82 -19.20 15.62
CA GLU A 58 0.78 -20.09 16.13
C GLU A 58 0.09 -20.87 15.00
N LEU A 59 -0.16 -20.21 13.88
CA LEU A 59 -0.75 -20.85 12.70
C LEU A 59 0.15 -21.93 12.11
N GLN A 60 1.45 -21.67 11.95
CA GLN A 60 2.40 -22.67 11.47
C GLN A 60 2.48 -23.89 12.41
N GLN A 61 2.41 -23.67 13.72
CA GLN A 61 2.38 -24.76 14.69
C GLN A 61 1.08 -25.58 14.60
N LEU A 62 -0.06 -24.92 14.36
CA LEU A 62 -1.34 -25.61 14.14
C LEU A 62 -1.34 -26.40 12.83
N GLU A 63 -0.79 -25.84 11.75
CA GLU A 63 -0.63 -26.53 10.46
C GLU A 63 0.27 -27.76 10.59
N GLN A 64 1.39 -27.67 11.31
CA GLN A 64 2.26 -28.82 11.58
C GLN A 64 1.57 -29.90 12.41
N ARG A 65 0.76 -29.52 13.41
CA ARG A 65 -0.02 -30.48 14.21
C ARG A 65 -1.08 -31.17 13.37
N LEU A 66 -1.84 -30.43 12.56
CA LEU A 66 -2.83 -31.00 11.65
C LEU A 66 -2.22 -31.94 10.63
N ALA A 67 -1.05 -31.62 10.09
CA ALA A 67 -0.33 -32.49 9.14
C ALA A 67 0.12 -33.82 9.77
N SER A 68 0.30 -33.86 11.09
CA SER A 68 0.73 -35.05 11.83
C SER A 68 -0.41 -35.94 12.34
N GLU A 69 -1.66 -35.46 12.31
CA GLU A 69 -2.83 -36.15 12.88
C GLU A 69 -3.67 -36.82 11.78
N SER A 70 -3.97 -38.12 11.95
CA SER A 70 -4.56 -38.96 10.90
C SER A 70 -5.98 -38.55 10.46
N LEU A 71 -6.16 -38.51 9.14
CA LEU A 71 -7.26 -38.02 8.28
C LEU A 71 -8.68 -38.66 8.44
N ASP A 72 -9.07 -39.12 9.62
CA ASP A 72 -10.36 -39.83 9.81
C ASP A 72 -11.51 -38.96 10.35
N ARG A 73 -11.31 -37.66 10.58
CA ARG A 73 -12.38 -36.76 11.05
C ARG A 73 -12.88 -35.82 9.95
N PRO A 74 -14.20 -35.71 9.74
CA PRO A 74 -14.79 -34.78 8.76
C PRO A 74 -14.49 -33.31 9.10
N GLU A 75 -14.28 -32.99 10.38
CA GLU A 75 -13.86 -31.67 10.85
C GLU A 75 -12.44 -31.31 10.37
N LEU A 76 -11.52 -32.29 10.31
CA LEU A 76 -10.17 -32.11 9.77
C LEU A 76 -10.19 -31.88 8.27
N ARG A 77 -11.10 -32.54 7.53
CA ARG A 77 -11.29 -32.27 6.10
C ARG A 77 -11.80 -30.85 5.84
N TYR A 78 -12.74 -30.37 6.66
CA TYR A 78 -13.22 -28.99 6.57
C TYR A 78 -12.14 -27.97 6.96
N ALA A 79 -11.35 -28.26 7.99
CA ALA A 79 -10.21 -27.42 8.38
C ALA A 79 -9.12 -27.37 7.30
N LEU A 80 -8.84 -28.51 6.65
CA LEU A 80 -7.92 -28.58 5.51
C LEU A 80 -8.48 -27.86 4.29
N ASP A 81 -9.77 -27.95 3.97
CA ASP A 81 -10.40 -27.20 2.88
C ASP A 81 -10.35 -25.68 3.15
N LEU A 82 -10.57 -25.26 4.41
CA LEU A 82 -10.40 -23.86 4.81
C LEU A 82 -8.94 -23.38 4.73
N LEU A 83 -7.99 -24.24 5.11
CA LEU A 83 -6.56 -23.96 4.98
C LEU A 83 -6.12 -23.91 3.51
N GLU A 84 -6.64 -24.80 2.68
CA GLU A 84 -6.40 -24.83 1.24
C GLU A 84 -6.95 -23.55 0.59
N VAL A 85 -8.20 -23.19 0.88
CA VAL A 85 -8.82 -21.93 0.45
C VAL A 85 -8.07 -20.71 0.95
N ARG A 86 -7.45 -20.77 2.12
CA ARG A 86 -6.62 -19.67 2.65
C ARG A 86 -5.25 -19.62 1.98
N SER A 87 -4.60 -20.76 1.80
CA SER A 87 -3.31 -20.89 1.11
C SER A 87 -3.41 -20.54 -0.38
N SER A 88 -4.59 -20.67 -0.98
CA SER A 88 -4.90 -20.22 -2.33
C SER A 88 -5.24 -18.73 -2.42
N ARG A 89 -5.27 -17.98 -1.31
CA ARG A 89 -5.44 -16.52 -1.34
C ARG A 89 -4.10 -15.88 -1.68
N ILE A 90 -4.11 -15.08 -2.74
CA ILE A 90 -2.98 -14.22 -3.08
C ILE A 90 -2.78 -13.21 -1.96
N ASP A 91 -1.57 -13.18 -1.41
CA ASP A 91 -1.14 -12.06 -0.55
C ASP A 91 -0.83 -10.85 -1.43
N TRP A 92 -1.74 -9.88 -1.41
CA TRP A 92 -1.66 -8.67 -2.22
C TRP A 92 -0.65 -7.65 -1.69
N SER A 93 -0.29 -7.70 -0.41
CA SER A 93 0.62 -6.71 0.21
C SER A 93 1.99 -6.64 -0.48
N PRO A 94 2.73 -7.77 -0.67
CA PRO A 94 4.01 -7.73 -1.38
C PRO A 94 3.85 -7.36 -2.86
N LYS A 95 2.69 -7.59 -3.45
CA LYS A 95 2.39 -7.25 -4.86
C LYS A 95 2.23 -5.74 -5.03
N PHE A 96 1.48 -5.10 -4.14
CA PHE A 96 1.34 -3.64 -4.16
C PHE A 96 2.64 -2.92 -3.82
N ALA A 97 3.45 -3.46 -2.90
CA ALA A 97 4.79 -2.93 -2.64
C ALA A 97 5.68 -3.01 -3.89
N SER A 98 5.68 -4.16 -4.57
CA SER A 98 6.38 -4.32 -5.85
C SER A 98 5.93 -3.31 -6.91
N LEU A 99 4.62 -3.07 -7.03
CA LEU A 99 4.09 -2.08 -7.98
C LEU A 99 4.56 -0.67 -7.64
N ALA A 100 4.53 -0.29 -6.36
CA ALA A 100 4.98 1.02 -5.91
C ALA A 100 6.49 1.24 -6.09
N GLU A 101 7.30 0.19 -5.95
CA GLU A 101 8.76 0.27 -6.16
C GLU A 101 9.13 0.32 -7.65
N ASN A 102 8.35 -0.35 -8.50
CA ASN A 102 8.67 -0.48 -9.92
C ASN A 102 7.98 0.57 -10.80
N ILE A 103 6.97 1.28 -10.30
CA ILE A 103 6.34 2.37 -11.05
C ILE A 103 7.39 3.46 -11.30
N GLY A 104 7.76 3.66 -12.58
CA GLY A 104 8.75 4.68 -12.95
C GLY A 104 8.22 6.09 -12.69
N GLU A 105 9.10 7.07 -12.53
CA GLU A 105 8.71 8.46 -12.22
C GLU A 105 7.78 9.10 -13.25
N SER A 106 7.82 8.62 -14.50
CA SER A 106 7.03 9.11 -15.64
C SER A 106 5.62 8.52 -15.73
N LEU A 107 5.28 7.53 -14.90
CA LEU A 107 3.98 6.84 -14.92
C LEU A 107 3.23 7.07 -13.61
N MET A 108 1.91 7.09 -13.69
CA MET A 108 1.01 7.14 -12.54
C MET A 108 0.03 5.97 -12.62
N LEU A 109 -0.18 5.27 -11.51
CA LEU A 109 -1.24 4.27 -11.41
C LEU A 109 -2.55 4.98 -11.13
N ALA A 110 -3.56 4.69 -11.94
CA ALA A 110 -4.91 5.23 -11.81
C ALA A 110 -5.83 4.26 -11.07
N GLU A 111 -5.72 2.97 -11.38
CA GLU A 111 -6.59 1.93 -10.82
C GLU A 111 -5.86 0.58 -10.75
N LEU A 112 -6.19 -0.19 -9.71
CA LEU A 112 -5.71 -1.55 -9.50
C LEU A 112 -6.93 -2.43 -9.18
N GLU A 113 -7.30 -3.32 -10.09
CA GLU A 113 -8.40 -4.26 -9.89
C GLU A 113 -7.82 -5.67 -9.66
N GLY A 114 -7.84 -6.11 -8.40
CA GLY A 114 -7.48 -7.47 -8.04
C GLY A 114 -8.72 -8.37 -7.98
N ARG A 115 -8.75 -9.44 -8.78
CA ARG A 115 -9.75 -10.50 -8.69
C ARG A 115 -9.19 -11.67 -7.90
N ALA A 116 -9.92 -12.10 -6.89
CA ALA A 116 -9.55 -13.23 -6.06
C ALA A 116 -9.84 -14.56 -6.77
N TYR A 117 -9.11 -15.60 -6.37
CA TYR A 117 -9.36 -16.96 -6.82
C TYR A 117 -10.77 -17.40 -6.40
N THR A 118 -11.56 -17.84 -7.36
CA THR A 118 -12.84 -18.51 -7.13
C THR A 118 -12.75 -19.94 -7.70
N ARG A 119 -13.69 -20.82 -7.33
CA ARG A 119 -13.72 -22.20 -7.88
C ARG A 119 -13.80 -22.25 -9.42
N GLN A 120 -14.20 -21.16 -10.07
CA GLN A 120 -14.43 -21.09 -11.51
C GLN A 120 -13.43 -20.16 -12.23
N GLU A 121 -12.85 -19.20 -11.52
CA GLU A 121 -11.94 -18.20 -12.10
C GLU A 121 -10.68 -18.09 -11.26
N ARG A 122 -9.52 -18.13 -11.94
CA ARG A 122 -8.25 -17.91 -11.28
C ARG A 122 -8.08 -16.42 -10.96
N ALA A 123 -7.32 -16.14 -9.92
CA ALA A 123 -7.04 -14.77 -9.52
C ALA A 123 -6.33 -14.01 -10.65
N SER A 124 -6.70 -12.75 -10.87
CA SER A 124 -6.08 -11.88 -11.88
C SER A 124 -5.90 -10.49 -11.31
N LEU A 125 -5.00 -9.71 -11.89
CA LEU A 125 -4.78 -8.33 -11.52
C LEU A 125 -4.75 -7.46 -12.78
N VAL A 126 -5.63 -6.47 -12.84
CA VAL A 126 -5.63 -5.44 -13.87
C VAL A 126 -5.00 -4.18 -13.28
N ILE A 127 -4.00 -3.65 -13.98
CA ILE A 127 -3.26 -2.46 -13.58
C ILE A 127 -3.52 -1.39 -14.64
N SER A 128 -4.27 -0.36 -14.28
CA SER A 128 -4.55 0.76 -15.16
C SER A 128 -3.78 1.99 -14.71
N GLY A 129 -3.14 2.65 -15.65
CA GLY A 129 -2.29 3.80 -15.38
C GLY A 129 -2.31 4.84 -16.50
N GLN A 130 -1.67 5.96 -16.22
CA GLN A 130 -1.61 7.13 -17.09
C GLN A 130 -0.18 7.65 -17.14
N TYR A 131 0.12 8.40 -18.19
CA TYR A 131 1.37 9.13 -18.31
C TYR A 131 1.34 10.36 -17.41
N LYS A 132 2.40 10.56 -16.63
CA LYS A 132 2.51 11.70 -15.71
C LYS A 132 2.93 12.97 -16.44
N ASP A 133 3.67 12.82 -17.53
CA ASP A 133 4.21 13.90 -18.34
C ASP A 133 4.12 13.56 -19.84
N GLU A 134 4.25 14.59 -20.68
CA GLU A 134 4.26 14.43 -22.15
C GLU A 134 5.52 13.72 -22.67
N GLN A 135 6.50 13.48 -21.80
CA GLN A 135 7.75 12.76 -22.12
C GLN A 135 7.60 11.24 -21.94
N ALA A 136 6.62 10.80 -21.17
CA ALA A 136 6.28 9.39 -21.07
C ALA A 136 5.82 8.86 -22.42
N SER A 137 6.32 7.67 -22.75
CA SER A 137 6.02 7.01 -24.01
C SER A 137 5.77 5.53 -23.77
N LEU A 138 5.42 4.82 -24.84
CA LEU A 138 5.31 3.37 -24.84
C LEU A 138 6.57 2.69 -24.26
N ALA A 139 7.75 3.29 -24.43
CA ALA A 139 9.00 2.78 -23.86
C ALA A 139 8.99 2.78 -22.33
N SER A 140 8.40 3.80 -21.70
CA SER A 140 8.25 3.88 -20.25
C SER A 140 7.35 2.76 -19.73
N VAL A 141 6.25 2.46 -20.42
CA VAL A 141 5.34 1.36 -20.05
C VAL A 141 5.98 0.00 -20.30
N SER A 142 6.72 -0.17 -21.39
CA SER A 142 7.48 -1.40 -21.67
C SER A 142 8.53 -1.66 -20.59
N GLY A 143 9.29 -0.63 -20.20
CA GLY A 143 10.27 -0.76 -19.11
C GLY A 143 9.64 -1.00 -17.74
N PHE A 144 8.41 -0.53 -17.52
CA PHE A 144 7.63 -0.90 -16.33
C PHE A 144 7.20 -2.38 -16.38
N LEU A 145 6.65 -2.83 -17.51
CA LEU A 145 6.24 -4.22 -17.72
C LEU A 145 7.41 -5.20 -17.54
N ASP A 146 8.58 -4.89 -18.10
CA ASP A 146 9.76 -5.75 -17.99
C ASP A 146 10.26 -5.87 -16.54
N ARG A 147 10.18 -4.77 -15.76
CA ARG A 147 10.48 -4.79 -14.32
C ARG A 147 9.48 -5.65 -13.54
N LEU A 148 8.19 -5.54 -13.85
CA LEU A 148 7.16 -6.38 -13.21
C LEU A 148 7.34 -7.87 -13.55
N ARG A 149 7.72 -8.21 -14.79
CA ARG A 149 8.02 -9.59 -15.20
C ARG A 149 9.27 -10.15 -14.51
N GLY A 150 10.22 -9.28 -14.17
CA GLY A 150 11.43 -9.63 -13.43
C GLY A 150 11.21 -9.80 -11.92
N ASP A 151 10.12 -9.27 -11.37
CA ASP A 151 9.87 -9.29 -9.92
C ASP A 151 9.34 -10.66 -9.46
N VAL A 152 10.13 -11.33 -8.63
CA VAL A 152 9.83 -12.65 -8.06
C VAL A 152 8.53 -12.62 -7.26
N ARG A 153 8.20 -11.48 -6.63
CA ARG A 153 6.97 -11.33 -5.84
C ARG A 153 5.75 -11.48 -6.74
N LEU A 154 5.73 -10.88 -7.92
CA LEU A 154 4.61 -10.97 -8.86
C LEU A 154 4.62 -12.26 -9.67
N LYS A 155 5.80 -12.68 -10.14
CA LYS A 155 5.96 -13.84 -11.04
C LYS A 155 5.47 -15.16 -10.44
N GLY A 156 5.52 -15.31 -9.11
CA GLY A 156 5.03 -16.51 -8.43
C GLY A 156 3.53 -16.77 -8.62
N ASP A 157 2.71 -15.72 -8.57
CA ASP A 157 1.25 -15.83 -8.68
C ASP A 157 0.72 -15.41 -10.06
N PHE A 158 1.46 -14.56 -10.77
CA PHE A 158 1.11 -14.04 -12.09
C PHE A 158 2.27 -14.19 -13.08
N PRO A 159 2.58 -15.41 -13.55
CA PRO A 159 3.65 -15.65 -14.51
C PRO A 159 3.40 -14.99 -15.88
N LYS A 160 2.13 -14.71 -16.23
CA LYS A 160 1.75 -14.11 -17.52
C LYS A 160 1.32 -12.66 -17.30
N ILE A 161 2.26 -11.73 -17.47
CA ILE A 161 1.98 -10.29 -17.45
C ILE A 161 2.01 -9.76 -18.90
N THR A 162 0.88 -9.26 -19.38
CA THR A 162 0.68 -8.80 -20.75
C THR A 162 0.08 -7.40 -20.82
N PHE A 163 0.28 -6.72 -21.94
CA PHE A 163 -0.47 -5.51 -22.25
C PHE A 163 -1.95 -5.84 -22.48
N GLY A 164 -2.82 -5.06 -21.87
CA GLY A 164 -4.24 -4.99 -22.21
C GLY A 164 -4.45 -3.96 -23.31
N ASN A 165 -4.97 -2.80 -22.94
CA ASN A 165 -5.25 -1.70 -23.85
C ASN A 165 -4.23 -0.56 -23.66
N ILE A 166 -3.86 0.14 -24.73
CA ILE A 166 -3.04 1.35 -24.65
C ILE A 166 -3.74 2.42 -25.48
N ARG A 167 -4.14 3.51 -24.84
CA ARG A 167 -4.79 4.65 -25.48
C ARG A 167 -3.87 5.86 -25.42
N SER A 168 -3.62 6.46 -26.57
CA SER A 168 -2.74 7.63 -26.70
C SER A 168 -3.52 8.94 -26.87
N ASP A 169 -4.78 8.98 -26.45
CA ASP A 169 -5.68 10.12 -26.54
C ASP A 169 -5.34 11.18 -25.47
N GLY A 170 -4.23 11.89 -25.67
CA GLY A 170 -3.86 13.12 -24.95
C GLY A 170 -3.40 12.94 -23.50
N LYS A 171 -3.76 11.85 -22.83
CA LYS A 171 -3.31 11.51 -21.45
C LYS A 171 -2.50 10.22 -21.35
N GLY A 172 -2.42 9.44 -22.44
CA GLY A 172 -1.60 8.23 -22.50
C GLY A 172 -2.00 7.21 -21.43
N GLU A 173 -3.16 6.58 -21.60
CA GLU A 173 -3.66 5.54 -20.70
C GLU A 173 -3.10 4.18 -21.10
N PHE A 174 -2.80 3.34 -20.12
CA PHE A 174 -2.37 1.97 -20.35
C PHE A 174 -3.01 1.03 -19.35
N ASP A 175 -3.34 -0.18 -19.81
CA ASP A 175 -3.78 -1.29 -18.98
C ASP A 175 -2.79 -2.45 -19.12
N LEU A 176 -2.41 -3.05 -17.99
CA LEU A 176 -1.66 -4.29 -17.93
C LEU A 176 -2.53 -5.36 -17.27
N LEU A 177 -2.53 -6.55 -17.86
CA LEU A 177 -3.18 -7.73 -17.31
C LEU A 177 -2.12 -8.67 -16.75
N CYS A 178 -2.20 -8.93 -15.45
CA CYS A 178 -1.45 -9.97 -14.76
C CYS A 178 -2.38 -11.18 -14.61
N ALA A 179 -2.07 -12.25 -15.33
CA ALA A 179 -2.83 -13.48 -15.33
C ALA A 179 -1.98 -14.65 -14.79
N PRO A 180 -2.64 -15.64 -14.16
CA PRO A 180 -2.01 -16.89 -13.78
C PRO A 180 -1.74 -17.72 -15.04
N GLU A 181 -0.86 -18.71 -14.93
CA GLU A 181 -0.58 -19.64 -16.04
C GLU A 181 -1.88 -20.34 -16.46
N GLU A 182 -2.19 -20.37 -17.76
CA GLU A 182 -3.27 -21.21 -18.28
C GLU A 182 -2.81 -22.66 -18.13
N VAL A 183 -3.53 -23.47 -17.35
CA VAL A 183 -3.29 -24.92 -17.37
C VAL A 183 -3.75 -25.41 -18.74
N PRO A 184 -2.89 -26.07 -19.54
CA PRO A 184 -3.35 -26.70 -20.76
C PRO A 184 -4.44 -27.71 -20.43
N GLU A 185 -5.59 -27.59 -21.09
CA GLU A 185 -6.72 -28.53 -21.03
C GLU A 185 -6.31 -29.98 -21.32
#